data_AF-A0A0B8NVQ8-F1
#
_entry.id   AF-A0A0B8NVQ8-F1
#
_cell.length_a   1.000
_cell.length_b   1.000
_cell.length_c   1.000
_cell.angle_alpha   90.00
_cell.angle_beta   90.00
_cell.angle_gamma   90.00
#
_symmetry.space_group_name_H-M   'P 1'
#
loop_
_entity.id
_entity.type
_entity.pdbx_description
1 polymer ?
#
loop_
_entity_poly.entity_id
_entity_poly.type
_entity_poly.pdbx_seq_one_letter_code
_entity_poly.pdbx_strand_id
1 'polypeptide(L)'
;MPENKTRELTFLTSDLETTATRSEFSRYQANQRPWFVGADDRELFKTQPYLFQVVPVSGQTYSKAIDGSDAVVGIDVVLGSIALDIANEIGDALNHDGVEFFIYGETGNLGAGSRLNS
;
A
#
# COMPACT_ATOMS: atom_id res chain seq x y z
N MET A 1 -13.37 23.74 18.58
CA MET A 1 -13.42 22.38 19.16
C MET A 1 -12.70 21.46 18.18
N PRO A 2 -11.73 20.62 18.57
CA PRO A 2 -11.19 19.65 17.64
C PRO A 2 -12.30 18.63 17.34
N GLU A 3 -12.62 18.46 16.05
CA GLU A 3 -13.56 17.44 15.59
C GLU A 3 -13.19 16.08 16.17
N ASN A 4 -14.20 15.34 16.63
CA ASN A 4 -14.06 14.06 17.29
C ASN A 4 -13.59 13.01 16.25
N LYS A 5 -12.28 12.93 16.00
CA LYS A 5 -11.69 12.00 15.03
C LYS A 5 -11.71 10.58 15.59
N THR A 6 -12.74 9.84 15.23
CA THR A 6 -12.91 8.43 15.58
C THR A 6 -12.31 7.55 14.48
N ARG A 7 -11.48 6.56 14.87
CA ARG A 7 -11.07 5.45 13.99
C ARG A 7 -11.94 4.25 14.30
N GLU A 8 -12.54 3.67 13.27
CA GLU A 8 -13.20 2.38 13.34
C GLU A 8 -12.30 1.32 12.68
N LEU A 9 -12.09 0.20 13.37
CA LEU A 9 -11.37 -0.97 12.89
C LEU A 9 -12.33 -2.15 12.86
N THR A 10 -12.52 -2.72 11.69
CA THR A 10 -13.34 -3.92 11.48
C THR A 10 -12.45 -5.07 11.06
N PHE A 11 -12.50 -6.18 11.80
CA PHE A 11 -11.69 -7.38 11.56
C PHE A 11 -12.55 -8.45 10.90
N LEU A 12 -12.07 -9.03 9.81
CA LEU A 12 -12.81 -9.98 8.99
C LEU A 12 -12.16 -11.37 8.96
N THR A 13 -12.96 -12.42 8.81
CA THR A 13 -12.49 -13.77 8.45
C THR A 13 -12.07 -13.81 6.97
N SER A 14 -11.53 -14.95 6.52
CA SER A 14 -11.28 -15.23 5.10
C SER A 14 -12.54 -15.14 4.24
N ASP A 15 -13.70 -15.45 4.80
CA ASP A 15 -15.00 -15.39 4.12
C ASP A 15 -15.67 -14.00 4.23
N LEU A 16 -14.89 -12.99 4.66
CA LEU A 16 -15.33 -11.60 4.85
C LEU A 16 -16.40 -11.42 5.92
N GLU A 17 -16.55 -12.37 6.85
CA GLU A 17 -17.46 -12.25 7.98
C GLU A 17 -16.82 -11.41 9.09
N THR A 18 -17.59 -10.50 9.69
CA THR A 18 -17.09 -9.64 10.77
C THR A 18 -16.87 -10.43 12.06
N THR A 19 -15.65 -10.36 12.60
CA THR A 19 -15.28 -10.99 13.87
C THR A 19 -15.29 -10.01 15.05
N ALA A 20 -14.89 -8.76 14.80
CA ALA A 20 -14.87 -7.70 15.79
C ALA A 20 -14.88 -6.31 15.15
N THR A 21 -15.46 -5.34 15.86
CA THR A 21 -15.36 -3.92 15.54
C THR A 21 -14.85 -3.17 16.76
N ARG A 22 -13.90 -2.26 16.56
CA ARG A 22 -13.38 -1.37 17.61
C ARG A 22 -13.44 0.08 17.15
N SER A 23 -13.89 0.94 18.04
CA SER A 23 -13.95 2.38 17.84
C SER A 23 -13.05 3.05 18.86
N GLU A 24 -12.10 3.85 18.41
CA GLU A 24 -11.14 4.53 19.29
C GLU A 24 -10.83 5.94 18.82
N PHE A 25 -10.40 6.78 19.76
CA PHE A 25 -9.91 8.11 19.40
C PHE A 25 -8.65 8.00 18.56
N SER A 26 -8.59 8.78 17.48
CA SER A 26 -7.47 8.75 16.55
C SER A 26 -6.95 10.14 16.25
N ARG A 27 -5.63 10.27 16.34
CA ARG A 27 -4.91 11.44 15.82
C ARG A 27 -4.55 11.29 14.34
N TYR A 28 -4.96 10.18 13.71
CA TYR A 28 -4.68 9.94 12.30
C TYR A 28 -5.42 10.96 11.42
N GLN A 29 -4.67 11.63 10.55
CA GLN A 29 -5.20 12.63 9.63
C GLN A 29 -5.21 12.06 8.22
N ALA A 30 -6.14 11.15 7.94
CA ALA A 30 -6.28 10.49 6.64
C ALA A 30 -6.35 11.53 5.50
N ASN A 31 -7.11 12.61 5.72
CA ASN A 31 -7.30 13.70 4.77
C ASN A 31 -6.04 14.54 4.44
N GLN A 32 -4.95 14.36 5.19
CA GLN A 32 -3.66 15.00 4.93
C GLN A 32 -2.64 14.03 4.33
N ARG A 33 -2.99 12.75 4.20
CA ARG A 33 -2.06 11.76 3.66
C ARG A 33 -1.93 11.95 2.15
N PRO A 34 -0.73 11.72 1.58
CA PRO A 34 -0.51 11.87 0.14
C PRO A 34 -1.52 11.10 -0.71
N TRP A 35 -1.88 9.88 -0.30
CA TRP A 35 -2.86 9.05 -1.01
C TRP A 35 -4.27 9.62 -1.00
N PHE A 36 -4.66 10.38 0.02
CA PHE A 36 -5.97 11.02 0.06
C PHE A 36 -5.96 12.31 -0.75
N VAL A 37 -4.93 13.14 -0.54
CA VAL A 37 -4.82 14.46 -1.18
C VAL A 37 -4.66 14.36 -2.69
N GLY A 38 -3.95 13.34 -3.18
CA GLY A 38 -3.71 13.16 -4.61
C GLY A 38 -4.78 12.34 -5.34
N ALA A 39 -5.75 11.76 -4.63
CA ALA A 39 -6.76 10.93 -5.26
C ALA A 39 -7.67 11.74 -6.20
N ASP A 40 -7.95 11.15 -7.35
CA ASP A 40 -8.83 11.71 -8.39
C ASP A 40 -9.93 10.68 -8.73
N ASP A 41 -11.07 11.13 -9.27
CA ASP A 41 -12.20 10.26 -9.62
C ASP A 41 -12.03 9.60 -11.00
N ARG A 42 -11.19 10.15 -11.87
CA ARG A 42 -10.92 9.65 -13.23
C ARG A 42 -9.66 8.81 -13.26
N GLU A 43 -8.57 9.31 -12.69
CA GLU A 43 -7.24 8.70 -12.79
C GLU A 43 -6.80 7.98 -11.52
N LEU A 44 -5.95 6.96 -11.68
CA LEU A 44 -5.32 6.28 -10.56
C LEU A 44 -4.15 7.11 -10.06
N PHE A 45 -4.16 7.50 -8.79
CA PHE A 45 -3.05 8.22 -8.18
C PHE A 45 -2.05 7.25 -7.55
N LYS A 46 -0.76 7.50 -7.78
CA LYS A 46 0.35 6.75 -7.17
C LYS A 46 1.21 7.69 -6.34
N THR A 47 1.34 7.39 -5.05
CA THR A 47 2.22 8.15 -4.15
C THR A 47 3.70 7.90 -4.42
N GLN A 48 4.55 8.88 -4.12
CA GLN A 48 5.98 8.62 -3.87
C GLN A 48 6.14 7.71 -2.64
N PRO A 49 7.22 6.90 -2.56
CA PRO A 49 7.44 6.05 -1.39
C PRO A 49 7.42 6.83 -0.07
N TYR A 50 6.68 6.34 0.91
CA TYR A 50 6.62 6.93 2.25
C TYR A 50 6.46 5.84 3.31
N LEU A 51 6.78 6.19 4.57
CA LEU A 51 6.63 5.26 5.69
C LEU A 51 5.14 5.06 6.02
N PHE A 52 4.67 3.82 5.90
CA PHE A 52 3.32 3.46 6.29
C PHE A 52 3.14 3.62 7.81
N GLN A 53 1.94 4.03 8.21
CA GLN A 53 1.67 4.35 9.61
C GLN A 53 1.28 3.12 10.43
N VAL A 54 0.65 2.12 9.81
CA VAL A 54 0.20 0.89 10.49
C VAL A 54 1.34 -0.13 10.56
N VAL A 55 2.12 -0.25 9.49
CA VAL A 55 3.27 -1.16 9.39
C VAL A 55 4.50 -0.30 9.16
N PRO A 56 5.62 -0.47 9.90
CA PRO A 56 6.80 0.39 9.79
C PRO A 56 7.65 0.03 8.56
N VAL A 57 7.02 0.02 7.39
CA VAL A 57 7.63 -0.32 6.11
C VAL A 57 7.39 0.83 5.14
N SER A 58 8.43 1.17 4.38
CA SER A 58 8.31 2.13 3.28
C SER A 58 7.63 1.46 2.09
N GLY A 59 6.61 2.10 1.56
CA GLY A 59 5.89 1.59 0.41
C GLY A 59 5.18 2.70 -0.35
N GLN A 60 4.39 2.30 -1.35
CA GLN A 60 3.60 3.22 -2.15
C GLN A 60 2.13 2.84 -2.01
N THR A 61 1.27 3.83 -1.80
CA THR A 61 -0.17 3.66 -1.89
C THR A 61 -0.65 4.06 -3.29
N TYR A 62 -1.50 3.22 -3.86
CA TYR A 62 -2.33 3.55 -5.02
C TYR A 62 -3.70 3.99 -4.51
N SER A 63 -4.26 5.06 -5.03
CA SER A 63 -5.54 5.57 -4.58
C SER A 63 -6.42 6.12 -5.69
N LYS A 64 -7.73 6.10 -5.43
CA LYS A 64 -8.75 6.64 -6.32
C LYS A 64 -9.93 7.16 -5.52
N ALA A 65 -10.47 8.31 -5.91
CA ALA A 65 -11.69 8.84 -5.34
C ALA A 65 -12.90 8.05 -5.89
N ILE A 66 -13.88 7.81 -5.04
CA ILE A 66 -15.13 7.17 -5.45
C ILE A 66 -16.01 8.25 -6.09
N ASP A 67 -16.30 8.08 -7.37
CA ASP A 67 -17.15 9.00 -8.14
C ASP A 67 -18.49 9.28 -7.42
N GLY A 68 -18.86 10.56 -7.36
CA GLY A 68 -20.04 11.04 -6.65
C GLY A 68 -19.93 11.05 -5.13
N SER A 69 -18.74 10.92 -4.53
CA SER A 69 -18.55 10.98 -3.08
C SER A 69 -17.24 11.64 -2.65
N ASP A 70 -17.14 11.99 -1.36
CA ASP A 70 -15.89 12.46 -0.73
C ASP A 70 -15.00 11.31 -0.21
N ALA A 71 -15.29 10.07 -0.63
CA ALA A 71 -14.58 8.88 -0.17
C ALA A 71 -13.43 8.51 -1.11
N VAL A 72 -12.33 8.04 -0.53
CA VAL A 72 -11.13 7.60 -1.27
C VAL A 72 -10.80 6.17 -0.86
N VAL A 73 -10.54 5.32 -1.86
CA VAL A 73 -9.97 3.98 -1.65
C VAL A 73 -8.47 4.05 -1.87
N GLY A 74 -7.70 3.53 -0.91
CA GLY A 74 -6.24 3.42 -0.99
C GLY A 74 -5.79 1.97 -0.77
N ILE A 75 -4.82 1.53 -1.56
CA ILE A 75 -4.19 0.21 -1.45
C ILE A 75 -2.69 0.42 -1.21
N ASP A 76 -2.22 0.01 -0.04
CA ASP A 76 -0.81 0.05 0.34
C ASP A 76 -0.05 -1.11 -0.30
N VAL A 77 0.96 -0.79 -1.09
CA VAL A 77 1.79 -1.75 -1.80
C VAL A 77 3.22 -1.64 -1.30
N VAL A 78 3.69 -2.73 -0.70
CA VAL A 78 5.11 -2.91 -0.35
C VAL A 78 5.81 -3.59 -1.52
N LEU A 79 6.71 -2.87 -2.19
CA LEU A 79 7.46 -3.39 -3.33
C LEU A 79 8.29 -4.63 -2.97
N GLY A 80 8.79 -4.71 -1.74
CA GLY A 80 9.49 -5.90 -1.23
C GLY A 80 8.61 -7.15 -1.16
N SER A 81 7.31 -7.02 -0.89
CA SER A 81 6.38 -8.16 -0.90
C SER A 81 6.19 -8.70 -2.30
N ILE A 82 6.01 -7.83 -3.30
CA ILE A 82 5.92 -8.23 -4.71
C ILE A 82 7.21 -8.93 -5.17
N ALA A 83 8.37 -8.37 -4.80
CA ALA A 83 9.65 -8.98 -5.12
C ALA A 83 9.80 -10.37 -4.48
N LEU A 84 9.36 -10.53 -3.23
CA LEU A 84 9.36 -11.83 -2.56
C LEU A 84 8.43 -12.83 -3.24
N ASP A 85 7.22 -12.42 -3.62
CA ASP A 85 6.26 -13.27 -4.33
C ASP A 85 6.81 -13.73 -5.69
N ILE A 86 7.41 -12.81 -6.47
CA ILE A 86 8.09 -13.15 -7.71
C ILE A 86 9.24 -14.12 -7.43
N ALA A 87 10.10 -13.82 -6.45
CA ALA A 87 11.22 -14.69 -6.14
C ALA A 87 10.79 -16.10 -5.75
N ASN A 88 9.65 -16.26 -5.08
CA ASN A 88 9.09 -17.56 -4.76
C ASN A 88 8.56 -18.28 -6.02
N GLU A 89 7.92 -17.57 -6.95
CA GLU A 89 7.39 -18.14 -8.19
C GLU A 89 8.50 -18.58 -9.16
N ILE A 90 9.58 -17.79 -9.26
CA ILE A 90 10.71 -18.05 -10.18
C ILE A 90 11.96 -18.59 -9.47
N GLY A 91 11.82 -19.08 -8.23
CA GLY A 91 12.94 -19.43 -7.35
C GLY A 91 13.94 -20.41 -7.95
N ASP A 92 13.47 -21.41 -8.69
CA ASP A 92 14.34 -22.36 -9.39
C ASP A 92 15.21 -21.69 -10.47
N ALA A 93 14.68 -20.69 -11.17
CA ALA A 93 15.45 -19.90 -12.14
C ALA A 93 16.46 -18.96 -11.45
N LEU A 94 16.13 -18.46 -10.26
CA LEU A 94 17.03 -17.61 -9.46
C LEU A 94 18.16 -18.37 -8.79
N ASN A 95 18.06 -19.70 -8.66
CA ASN A 95 19.12 -20.56 -8.12
C ASN A 95 20.29 -20.77 -9.11
N HIS A 96 20.17 -20.32 -10.36
CA HIS A 96 21.25 -20.33 -11.33
C HIS A 96 22.16 -19.10 -11.18
N ASP A 97 23.47 -19.33 -11.17
CA ASP A 97 24.46 -18.26 -11.10
C ASP A 97 24.26 -17.23 -12.21
N GLY A 98 24.18 -15.96 -11.81
CA GLY A 98 24.06 -14.82 -12.72
C GLY A 98 22.64 -14.44 -13.13
N VAL A 99 21.61 -15.06 -12.56
CA VAL A 99 20.21 -14.66 -12.79
C VAL A 99 19.76 -13.64 -11.74
N GLU A 100 19.30 -12.49 -12.21
CA GLU A 100 18.73 -11.42 -11.38
C GLU A 100 17.44 -10.89 -12.02
N PHE A 101 16.51 -10.42 -11.19
CA PHE A 101 15.34 -9.70 -11.67
C PHE A 101 15.26 -8.33 -11.02
N PHE A 102 14.66 -7.40 -11.76
CA PHE A 102 14.45 -6.02 -11.35
C PHE A 102 13.05 -5.58 -11.76
N ILE A 103 12.40 -4.80 -10.91
CA ILE A 103 11.10 -4.18 -11.15
C ILE A 103 11.34 -2.69 -11.36
N TYR A 104 10.93 -2.17 -12.52
CA TYR A 104 11.01 -0.75 -12.84
C TYR A 104 9.62 -0.13 -12.88
N GLY A 105 9.51 1.11 -12.38
CA GLY A 105 8.32 1.93 -12.59
C GLY A 105 8.23 2.45 -14.02
N GLU A 106 7.07 3.03 -14.38
CA GLU A 106 6.82 3.63 -15.69
C GLU A 106 7.85 4.72 -16.08
N THR A 107 8.40 5.42 -15.09
CA THR A 107 9.45 6.45 -15.30
C THR A 107 10.87 5.88 -15.36
N GLY A 108 11.03 4.56 -15.32
CA GLY A 108 12.33 3.87 -15.34
C GLY A 108 13.06 3.82 -14.00
N ASN A 109 12.44 4.25 -12.90
CA ASN A 109 13.03 4.15 -11.57
C ASN A 109 13.02 2.70 -11.06
N LEU A 110 14.13 2.24 -10.47
CA LEU A 110 14.23 0.92 -9.86
C LEU A 110 13.38 0.85 -8.58
N GLY A 111 12.43 -0.09 -8.53
CA GLY A 111 11.49 -0.27 -7.43
C GLY A 111 11.80 -1.48 -6.54
N ALA A 112 12.23 -2.60 -7.11
CA ALA A 112 12.62 -3.80 -6.36
C ALA A 112 13.46 -4.75 -7.23
N GLY A 113 13.98 -5.82 -6.62
CA GLY A 113 14.77 -6.83 -7.32
C GLY A 113 15.30 -7.89 -6.36
N SER A 114 15.88 -8.97 -6.92
CA SER A 114 16.31 -10.15 -6.15
C SER A 114 17.38 -9.87 -5.09
N ARG A 115 18.05 -8.70 -5.11
CA ARG A 115 19.12 -8.31 -4.18
C ARG A 115 18.85 -7.02 -3.39
N LEU A 116 17.63 -6.48 -3.44
CA LEU A 116 17.31 -5.18 -2.82
C LEU A 116 16.77 -5.24 -1.39
N ASN A 117 16.76 -6.40 -0.74
CA ASN A 117 16.50 -6.49 0.70
C ASN A 117 17.83 -6.41 1.47
N SER A 118 18.17 -5.22 1.97
CA SER A 118 19.19 -4.99 3.00
C SER A 118 18.53 -4.58 4.31
#